data_AF-A0A7C3MFR0-F1
#
_entry.id   AF-A0A7C3MFR0-F1
#
_cell.length_a   1.000
_cell.length_b   1.000
_cell.length_c   1.000
_cell.angle_alpha   90.00
_cell.angle_beta   90.00
_cell.angle_gamma   90.00
#
_symmetry.space_group_name_H-M   'P 1'
#
loop_
_entity.id
_entity.type
_entity.pdbx_description
1 polymer ?
#
loop_
_entity_poly.entity_id
_entity_poly.type
_entity_poly.pdbx_seq_one_letter_code
_entity_poly.pdbx_strand_id
1 'polypeptide(L)'
;MSYEMLMARLGFPDSERLRKILEYLMNDEEAKVAAALPGTPEEVAEKLGMDVERVREILENLYFKGVVFPKDFYNRNYYRFARDLVQLHDATLASMHMKDPEYAKMWKDFGEKEAHAKMGQLLAMANFKVWRVVPAYGAIKNLPDVLPEENIVEMIKAQEKIAVVPCSCRNVTYLSGDGCRHTDEMSLWHCIQFGRGAEYVITRGSGKEITVDEAVDIIMKAEKDGLVHTWPNTGKIVDKRVTVNCNCCEDCCEFFLSAKYGKVPVETILEKSRYLAYVDENTCIACGVCEERCPFEAIKIEDVAKVDEEKCFGCGVCVVGCEQEAIKLKAVRPPEHIPP
;
A
#
# COMPACT_ATOMS: atom_id res chain seq x y z
N MET A 1 -11.42 -10.75 -27.06
CA MET A 1 -9.96 -11.02 -27.16
C MET A 1 -9.14 -10.02 -26.35
N SER A 2 -9.40 -8.70 -26.42
CA SER A 2 -8.59 -7.70 -25.73
C SER A 2 -8.64 -7.84 -24.20
N TYR A 3 -9.82 -8.00 -23.60
CA TYR A 3 -9.94 -8.21 -22.16
C TYR A 3 -9.24 -9.49 -21.70
N GLU A 4 -9.35 -10.58 -22.46
CA GLU A 4 -8.69 -11.85 -22.15
C GLU A 4 -7.16 -11.69 -22.11
N MET A 5 -6.58 -10.91 -23.03
CA MET A 5 -5.15 -10.58 -23.01
C MET A 5 -4.77 -9.75 -21.78
N LEU A 6 -5.57 -8.73 -21.43
CA LEU A 6 -5.31 -7.87 -20.27
C LEU A 6 -5.44 -8.67 -18.96
N MET A 7 -6.47 -9.50 -18.83
CA MET A 7 -6.67 -10.38 -17.68
C MET A 7 -5.54 -11.39 -17.53
N ALA A 8 -5.08 -12.01 -18.63
CA ALA A 8 -3.93 -12.90 -18.61
C ALA A 8 -2.66 -12.18 -18.12
N ARG A 9 -2.43 -10.94 -18.56
CA ARG A 9 -1.31 -10.10 -18.12
C ARG A 9 -1.38 -9.75 -16.64
N LEU A 10 -2.57 -9.55 -16.10
CA LEU A 10 -2.81 -9.31 -14.66
C LEU A 10 -2.76 -10.59 -13.84
N GLY A 11 -2.66 -11.76 -14.49
CA GLY A 11 -2.54 -13.07 -13.85
C GLY A 11 -3.86 -13.76 -13.56
N PHE A 12 -4.99 -13.33 -14.11
CA PHE A 12 -6.33 -13.90 -13.84
C PHE A 12 -7.12 -14.12 -15.14
N PRO A 13 -6.64 -14.95 -16.08
CA PRO A 13 -7.21 -15.07 -17.43
C PRO A 13 -8.68 -15.52 -17.48
N ASP A 14 -9.12 -16.32 -16.51
CA ASP A 14 -10.46 -16.92 -16.49
C ASP A 14 -11.42 -16.25 -15.49
N SER A 15 -11.04 -15.08 -14.94
CA SER A 15 -11.82 -14.42 -13.89
C SER A 15 -12.96 -13.59 -14.46
N GLU A 16 -14.20 -14.03 -14.22
CA GLU A 16 -15.40 -13.22 -14.51
C GLU A 16 -15.47 -11.95 -13.66
N ARG A 17 -14.88 -11.96 -12.45
CA ARG A 17 -14.88 -10.81 -11.54
C ARG A 17 -13.93 -9.73 -12.01
N LEU A 18 -12.69 -10.10 -12.37
CA LEU A 18 -11.76 -9.16 -12.96
C LEU A 18 -12.28 -8.64 -14.30
N ARG A 19 -12.97 -9.49 -15.09
CA ARG A 19 -13.60 -9.05 -16.34
C ARG A 19 -14.56 -7.88 -16.11
N LYS A 20 -15.45 -7.97 -15.13
CA LYS A 20 -16.39 -6.90 -14.77
C LYS A 20 -15.69 -5.61 -14.35
N ILE A 21 -14.61 -5.71 -13.58
CA ILE A 21 -13.79 -4.54 -13.19
C ILE A 21 -13.20 -3.86 -14.42
N LEU A 22 -12.64 -4.63 -15.37
CA LEU A 22 -12.06 -4.06 -16.59
C LEU A 22 -13.13 -3.46 -17.51
N GLU A 23 -14.31 -4.07 -17.61
CA GLU A 23 -15.46 -3.55 -18.38
C GLU A 23 -16.04 -2.27 -17.76
N TYR A 24 -15.97 -2.11 -16.44
CA TYR A 24 -16.30 -0.85 -15.78
C TYR A 24 -15.30 0.26 -16.16
N LEU A 25 -14.00 -0.07 -16.17
CA LEU A 25 -12.94 0.90 -16.46
C LEU A 25 -12.89 1.30 -17.94
N MET A 26 -13.22 0.38 -18.84
CA MET A 26 -12.97 0.52 -20.26
C MET A 26 -14.11 -0.07 -21.08
N ASN A 27 -14.45 0.57 -22.19
CA ASN A 27 -15.22 -0.06 -23.25
C ASN A 27 -14.34 -0.92 -24.18
N ASP A 28 -14.95 -1.62 -25.14
CA ASP A 28 -14.25 -2.50 -26.09
C ASP A 28 -13.15 -1.81 -26.91
N GLU A 29 -13.36 -0.55 -27.30
CA GLU A 29 -12.39 0.24 -28.08
C GLU A 29 -11.19 0.60 -27.20
N GLU A 30 -11.45 1.09 -25.99
CA GLU A 30 -10.42 1.42 -25.01
C GLU A 30 -9.60 0.18 -24.60
N ALA A 31 -10.27 -0.97 -24.43
CA ALA A 31 -9.61 -2.23 -24.11
C ALA A 31 -8.70 -2.72 -25.25
N LYS A 32 -9.08 -2.51 -26.52
CA LYS A 32 -8.21 -2.80 -27.69
C LYS A 32 -6.94 -1.95 -27.66
N VAL A 33 -7.08 -0.64 -27.40
CA VAL A 33 -5.93 0.28 -27.28
C VAL A 33 -5.03 -0.14 -26.11
N ALA A 34 -5.61 -0.40 -24.93
CA ALA A 34 -4.86 -0.85 -23.77
C ALA A 34 -4.10 -2.16 -24.00
N ALA A 35 -4.71 -3.13 -24.70
CA ALA A 35 -4.10 -4.41 -25.03
C ALA A 35 -2.94 -4.31 -26.04
N ALA A 36 -2.92 -3.27 -26.88
CA ALA A 36 -1.85 -3.01 -27.84
C ALA A 36 -0.59 -2.36 -27.22
N LEU A 37 -0.67 -1.94 -25.95
CA LEU A 37 0.44 -1.35 -25.21
C LEU A 37 1.49 -2.41 -24.79
N PRO A 38 2.79 -2.05 -24.78
CA PRO A 38 3.31 -0.69 -24.75
C PRO A 38 3.60 -0.08 -26.13
N GLY A 39 3.64 1.25 -26.20
CA GLY A 39 4.00 2.00 -27.41
C GLY A 39 3.69 3.50 -27.33
N THR A 40 4.11 4.26 -28.33
CA THR A 40 3.64 5.62 -28.58
C THR A 40 2.22 5.61 -29.17
N PRO A 41 1.47 6.73 -29.13
CA PRO A 41 0.17 6.80 -29.80
C PRO A 41 0.21 6.40 -31.28
N GLU A 42 1.26 6.80 -32.01
CA GLU A 42 1.47 6.48 -33.43
C GLU A 42 1.69 4.98 -33.64
N GLU A 43 2.56 4.35 -32.84
CA GLU A 43 2.83 2.91 -32.92
C GLU A 43 1.56 2.09 -32.62
N VAL A 44 0.75 2.55 -31.66
CA VAL A 44 -0.51 1.88 -31.31
C VAL A 44 -1.57 2.08 -32.39
N ALA A 45 -1.68 3.29 -32.94
CA ALA A 45 -2.57 3.61 -34.05
C ALA A 45 -2.24 2.75 -35.28
N GLU A 46 -0.96 2.61 -35.64
CA GLU A 46 -0.51 1.76 -36.74
C GLU A 46 -0.87 0.28 -36.52
N LYS A 47 -0.58 -0.26 -35.33
CA LYS A 47 -0.89 -1.67 -34.98
C LYS A 47 -2.39 -1.98 -35.10
N LEU A 48 -3.24 -1.01 -34.80
CA LEU A 48 -4.70 -1.19 -34.75
C LEU A 48 -5.41 -0.68 -36.01
N GLY A 49 -4.70 -0.02 -36.92
CA GLY A 49 -5.32 0.68 -38.06
C GLY A 49 -6.30 1.76 -37.62
N MET A 50 -6.01 2.45 -36.51
CA MET A 50 -6.85 3.51 -35.93
C MET A 50 -6.30 4.90 -36.28
N ASP A 51 -7.15 5.91 -36.20
CA ASP A 51 -6.71 7.31 -36.22
C ASP A 51 -5.85 7.64 -34.98
N VAL A 52 -4.75 8.37 -35.18
CA VAL A 52 -3.79 8.65 -34.11
C VAL A 52 -4.35 9.61 -33.07
N GLU A 53 -5.16 10.61 -33.46
CA GLU A 53 -5.77 11.54 -32.50
C GLU A 53 -6.78 10.78 -31.64
N ARG A 54 -7.55 9.87 -32.24
CA ARG A 54 -8.46 9.00 -31.48
C ARG A 54 -7.72 8.14 -30.46
N VAL A 55 -6.57 7.58 -30.82
CA VAL A 55 -5.73 6.81 -29.88
C VAL A 55 -5.20 7.71 -28.75
N ARG A 56 -4.79 8.96 -29.04
CA ARG A 56 -4.35 9.91 -28.01
C ARG A 56 -5.48 10.23 -27.04
N GLU A 57 -6.69 10.51 -27.53
CA GLU A 57 -7.86 10.74 -26.67
C GLU A 57 -8.14 9.56 -25.73
N ILE A 58 -8.10 8.34 -26.26
CA ILE A 58 -8.31 7.12 -25.47
C ILE A 58 -7.23 6.96 -24.40
N LEU A 59 -5.95 7.10 -24.78
CA LEU A 59 -4.84 6.96 -23.85
C LEU A 59 -4.88 8.02 -22.75
N GLU A 60 -5.29 9.23 -23.07
CA GLU A 60 -5.48 10.31 -22.10
C GLU A 60 -6.60 9.98 -21.11
N ASN A 61 -7.74 9.51 -21.60
CA ASN A 61 -8.84 9.07 -20.71
C ASN A 61 -8.42 7.92 -19.80
N LEU A 62 -7.73 6.91 -20.35
CA LEU A 62 -7.21 5.77 -19.61
C LEU A 62 -6.15 6.18 -18.58
N TYR A 63 -5.37 7.22 -18.86
CA TYR A 63 -4.40 7.76 -17.92
C TYR A 63 -5.10 8.34 -16.70
N PHE A 64 -6.13 9.18 -16.89
CA PHE A 64 -6.92 9.75 -15.80
C PHE A 64 -7.73 8.70 -15.03
N LYS A 65 -8.15 7.61 -15.69
CA LYS A 65 -8.76 6.43 -15.04
C LYS A 65 -7.76 5.54 -14.28
N GLY A 66 -6.46 5.66 -14.56
CA GLY A 66 -5.41 4.90 -13.86
C GLY A 66 -5.09 3.55 -14.44
N VAL A 67 -5.48 3.35 -15.70
CA VAL A 67 -5.33 2.09 -16.40
C VAL A 67 -4.00 2.02 -17.14
N VAL A 68 -3.50 3.18 -17.61
CA VAL A 68 -2.24 3.30 -18.36
C VAL A 68 -1.28 4.29 -17.69
N PHE A 69 0.00 4.06 -17.93
CA PHE A 69 1.11 4.73 -17.27
C PHE A 69 2.10 5.20 -18.33
N PRO A 70 2.17 6.51 -18.60
CA PRO A 70 3.16 7.02 -19.52
C PRO A 70 4.55 7.01 -18.91
N LYS A 71 5.57 6.95 -19.78
CA LYS A 71 6.99 7.02 -19.37
C LYS A 71 7.32 8.40 -18.78
N ASP A 72 6.73 9.44 -19.35
CA ASP A 72 6.82 10.86 -18.94
C ASP A 72 5.39 11.37 -18.71
N PHE A 73 5.09 11.90 -17.51
CA PHE A 73 3.73 12.27 -17.13
C PHE A 73 3.27 13.62 -17.70
N TYR A 74 4.19 14.43 -18.23
CA TYR A 74 3.88 15.73 -18.83
C TYR A 74 3.72 15.62 -20.34
N ASN A 75 4.70 14.99 -21.01
CA ASN A 75 4.68 14.83 -22.46
C ASN A 75 3.78 13.69 -22.92
N ARG A 76 3.63 12.64 -22.09
CA ARG A 76 2.75 11.48 -22.33
C ARG A 76 2.83 10.91 -23.76
N ASN A 77 4.05 10.72 -24.28
CA ASN A 77 4.27 10.22 -25.65
C ASN A 77 4.52 8.70 -25.73
N TYR A 78 4.55 7.99 -24.61
CA TYR A 78 4.77 6.54 -24.59
C TYR A 78 4.08 5.93 -23.39
N TYR A 79 3.19 4.98 -23.62
CA TYR A 79 2.33 4.41 -22.57
C TYR A 79 2.60 2.93 -22.35
N ARG A 80 2.29 2.48 -21.13
CA ARG A 80 2.21 1.09 -20.75
C ARG A 80 0.88 0.85 -20.06
N PHE A 81 0.24 -0.29 -20.31
CA PHE A 81 -0.81 -0.78 -19.42
C PHE A 81 -0.22 -1.10 -18.03
N ALA A 82 -1.06 -1.08 -16.99
CA ALA A 82 -0.72 -1.52 -15.65
C ALA A 82 0.16 -2.79 -15.68
N ARG A 83 1.26 -2.77 -14.92
CA ARG A 83 2.28 -3.83 -14.98
C ARG A 83 1.81 -5.11 -14.29
N ASP A 84 0.99 -4.97 -13.25
CA ASP A 84 0.49 -6.02 -12.38
C ASP A 84 -0.87 -5.59 -11.79
N LEU A 85 -1.54 -6.53 -11.11
CA LEU A 85 -2.85 -6.28 -10.50
C LEU A 85 -2.80 -5.20 -9.42
N VAL A 86 -1.72 -5.16 -8.63
CA VAL A 86 -1.57 -4.20 -7.52
C VAL A 86 -1.50 -2.77 -8.05
N GLN A 87 -0.74 -2.54 -9.12
CA GLN A 87 -0.66 -1.23 -9.76
C GLN A 87 -2.02 -0.79 -10.34
N LEU A 88 -2.79 -1.72 -10.94
CA LEU A 88 -4.13 -1.40 -11.45
C LEU A 88 -5.11 -1.09 -10.30
N HIS A 89 -5.11 -1.91 -9.25
CA HIS A 89 -5.90 -1.70 -8.05
C HIS A 89 -5.61 -0.31 -7.45
N ASP A 90 -4.35 -0.04 -7.13
CA ASP A 90 -3.96 1.18 -6.45
C ASP A 90 -4.24 2.42 -7.31
N ALA A 91 -3.89 2.39 -8.60
CA ALA A 91 -4.10 3.56 -9.45
C ALA A 91 -5.58 3.85 -9.72
N THR A 92 -6.46 2.85 -9.72
CA THR A 92 -7.89 3.08 -9.98
C THR A 92 -8.67 3.46 -8.73
N LEU A 93 -8.16 3.11 -7.53
CA LEU A 93 -8.85 3.34 -6.25
C LEU A 93 -8.21 4.44 -5.37
N ALA A 94 -6.89 4.67 -5.46
CA ALA A 94 -6.19 5.73 -4.73
C ALA A 94 -6.36 7.09 -5.42
N SER A 95 -7.61 7.56 -5.46
CA SER A 95 -7.97 8.81 -6.11
C SER A 95 -9.01 9.57 -5.31
N MET A 96 -8.83 10.87 -5.16
CA MET A 96 -9.82 11.76 -4.53
C MET A 96 -11.15 11.86 -5.30
N HIS A 97 -11.18 11.35 -6.53
CA HIS A 97 -12.38 11.25 -7.36
C HIS A 97 -13.11 9.91 -7.22
N MET A 98 -12.49 8.92 -6.56
CA MET A 98 -13.10 7.61 -6.33
C MET A 98 -14.25 7.72 -5.33
N LYS A 99 -15.49 7.61 -5.82
CA LYS A 99 -16.72 7.77 -5.01
C LYS A 99 -17.80 6.74 -5.32
N ASP A 100 -17.53 5.77 -6.19
CA ASP A 100 -18.49 4.76 -6.63
C ASP A 100 -18.47 3.52 -5.70
N PRO A 101 -19.55 3.28 -4.92
CA PRO A 101 -19.69 2.10 -4.08
C PRO A 101 -19.74 0.78 -4.85
N GLU A 102 -20.33 0.77 -6.05
CA GLU A 102 -20.49 -0.45 -6.83
C GLU A 102 -19.15 -0.91 -7.40
N TYR A 103 -18.32 0.03 -7.86
CA TYR A 103 -16.95 -0.28 -8.27
C TYR A 103 -16.11 -0.82 -7.12
N ALA A 104 -16.22 -0.23 -5.92
CA ALA A 104 -15.56 -0.73 -4.72
C ALA A 104 -16.03 -2.14 -4.35
N LYS A 105 -17.33 -2.43 -4.45
CA LYS A 105 -17.88 -3.78 -4.23
C LYS A 105 -17.36 -4.81 -5.25
N MET A 106 -17.15 -4.41 -6.50
CA MET A 106 -16.54 -5.31 -7.51
C MET A 106 -15.11 -5.70 -7.09
N TRP A 107 -14.30 -4.73 -6.65
CA TRP A 107 -12.95 -5.01 -6.14
C TRP A 107 -12.96 -5.86 -4.89
N LYS A 108 -13.87 -5.59 -3.94
CA LYS A 108 -14.03 -6.41 -2.75
C LYS A 108 -14.40 -7.85 -3.10
N ASP A 109 -15.43 -8.07 -3.93
CA ASP A 109 -15.84 -9.41 -4.35
C ASP A 109 -14.72 -10.15 -5.08
N PHE A 110 -13.97 -9.46 -5.96
CA PHE A 110 -12.80 -10.05 -6.61
C PHE A 110 -11.69 -10.41 -5.62
N GLY A 111 -11.37 -9.50 -4.69
CA GLY A 111 -10.39 -9.69 -3.63
C GLY A 111 -10.68 -10.93 -2.79
N GLU A 112 -11.86 -10.97 -2.17
CA GLU A 112 -12.27 -12.00 -1.21
C GLU A 112 -12.46 -13.38 -1.85
N LYS A 113 -12.93 -13.43 -3.11
CA LYS A 113 -13.24 -14.70 -3.77
C LYS A 113 -12.09 -15.28 -4.58
N GLU A 114 -11.16 -14.43 -5.04
CA GLU A 114 -10.12 -14.86 -5.99
C GLU A 114 -8.75 -14.25 -5.68
N ALA A 115 -8.62 -12.92 -5.65
CA ALA A 115 -7.32 -12.27 -5.74
C ALA A 115 -6.46 -12.44 -4.48
N HIS A 116 -7.01 -12.18 -3.28
CA HIS A 116 -6.22 -12.20 -2.04
C HIS A 116 -5.61 -13.58 -1.78
N ALA A 117 -6.39 -14.66 -1.97
CA ALA A 117 -5.91 -16.02 -1.73
C ALA A 117 -4.75 -16.37 -2.67
N LYS A 118 -4.90 -16.06 -3.96
CA LYS A 118 -3.86 -16.29 -4.96
C LYS A 118 -2.61 -15.44 -4.70
N MET A 119 -2.79 -14.16 -4.41
CA MET A 119 -1.68 -13.23 -4.14
C MET A 119 -0.93 -13.63 -2.88
N GLY A 120 -1.62 -14.03 -1.81
CA GLY A 120 -0.99 -14.50 -0.58
C GLY A 120 -0.11 -15.72 -0.82
N GLN A 121 -0.61 -16.72 -1.55
CA GLN A 121 0.16 -17.92 -1.90
C GLN A 121 1.36 -17.58 -2.80
N LEU A 122 1.19 -16.72 -3.81
CA LEU A 122 2.28 -16.31 -4.70
C LEU A 122 3.38 -15.55 -3.94
N LEU A 123 3.00 -14.63 -3.05
CA LEU A 123 3.94 -13.86 -2.25
C LEU A 123 4.68 -14.75 -1.24
N ALA A 124 3.99 -15.70 -0.60
CA ALA A 124 4.62 -16.66 0.31
C ALA A 124 5.61 -17.60 -0.40
N MET A 125 5.37 -17.91 -1.67
CA MET A 125 6.30 -18.69 -2.51
C MET A 125 7.44 -17.83 -3.08
N ALA A 126 7.26 -16.50 -3.13
CA ALA A 126 8.32 -15.60 -3.53
C ALA A 126 9.37 -15.57 -2.43
N ASN A 127 10.59 -16.04 -2.73
CA ASN A 127 11.69 -16.09 -1.77
C ASN A 127 12.29 -14.70 -1.46
N PHE A 128 11.49 -13.63 -1.58
CA PHE A 128 11.84 -12.25 -1.26
C PHE A 128 10.58 -11.47 -0.89
N LYS A 129 10.68 -10.57 0.08
CA LYS A 129 9.58 -9.72 0.55
C LYS A 129 9.73 -8.32 -0.04
N VAL A 130 8.67 -7.80 -0.62
CA VAL A 130 8.66 -6.48 -1.30
C VAL A 130 8.48 -5.33 -0.32
N TRP A 131 7.88 -5.60 0.84
CA TRP A 131 7.53 -4.62 1.86
C TRP A 131 8.14 -4.99 3.21
N ARG A 132 8.39 -3.98 4.03
CA ARG A 132 8.82 -4.14 5.41
C ARG A 132 8.08 -3.19 6.35
N VAL A 133 8.01 -3.59 7.60
CA VAL A 133 7.56 -2.73 8.70
C VAL A 133 8.64 -1.71 9.03
N VAL A 134 8.22 -0.45 9.21
CA VAL A 134 9.02 0.61 9.81
C VAL A 134 8.43 0.92 11.19
N PRO A 135 9.24 0.98 12.27
CA PRO A 135 8.73 1.33 13.58
C PRO A 135 8.05 2.70 13.62
N ALA A 136 6.98 2.81 14.40
CA ALA A 136 6.36 4.07 14.77
C ALA A 136 7.41 5.01 15.38
N TYR A 137 7.54 6.22 14.84
CA TYR A 137 8.47 7.24 15.31
C TYR A 137 8.27 7.53 16.80
N GLY A 138 7.02 7.61 17.28
CA GLY A 138 6.71 7.80 18.69
C GLY A 138 7.33 6.73 19.61
N ALA A 139 7.52 5.50 19.10
CA ALA A 139 8.11 4.39 19.83
C ALA A 139 9.65 4.36 19.82
N ILE A 140 10.29 5.05 18.86
CA ILE A 140 11.74 5.02 18.65
C ILE A 140 12.45 6.36 18.88
N LYS A 141 11.74 7.48 18.93
CA LYS A 141 12.32 8.84 18.98
C LYS A 141 13.32 9.10 20.12
N ASN A 142 13.23 8.33 21.20
CA ASN A 142 14.10 8.44 22.37
C ASN A 142 15.12 7.29 22.49
N LEU A 143 15.15 6.35 21.53
CA LEU A 143 16.12 5.27 21.52
C LEU A 143 17.48 5.79 21.00
N PRO A 144 18.59 5.32 21.56
CA PRO A 144 19.91 5.62 20.99
C PRO A 144 20.10 4.90 19.65
N ASP A 145 20.94 5.47 18.80
CA ASP A 145 21.47 4.82 17.59
C ASP A 145 20.40 4.27 16.61
N VAL A 146 19.26 4.95 16.53
CA VAL A 146 18.23 4.65 15.52
C VAL A 146 18.77 4.98 14.14
N LEU A 147 18.75 3.99 13.24
CA LEU A 147 19.18 4.18 11.85
C LEU A 147 18.17 5.07 11.10
N PRO A 148 18.63 5.92 10.16
CA PRO A 148 17.74 6.70 9.29
C PRO A 148 16.73 5.83 8.55
N GLU A 149 17.13 4.62 8.15
CA GLU A 149 16.27 3.65 7.47
C GLU A 149 15.16 3.11 8.39
N GLU A 150 15.31 3.13 9.71
CA GLU A 150 14.26 2.71 10.64
C GLU A 150 13.41 3.89 11.14
N ASN A 151 13.74 5.12 10.74
CA ASN A 151 13.08 6.33 11.21
C ASN A 151 12.23 6.95 10.09
N ILE A 152 10.92 6.68 10.13
CA ILE A 152 9.99 7.15 9.10
C ILE A 152 10.03 8.67 8.86
N VAL A 153 10.34 9.47 9.89
CA VAL A 153 10.48 10.93 9.75
C VAL A 153 11.72 11.30 8.93
N GLU A 154 12.86 10.65 9.17
CA GLU A 154 14.08 10.87 8.37
C GLU A 154 13.91 10.35 6.94
N MET A 155 13.21 9.22 6.79
CA MET A 155 12.87 8.67 5.47
C MET A 155 12.00 9.64 4.65
N ILE A 156 11.01 10.29 5.27
CA ILE A 156 10.15 11.29 4.64
C ILE A 156 10.93 12.58 4.33
N LYS A 157 11.74 13.08 5.26
CA LYS A 157 12.56 14.29 5.05
C LYS A 157 13.52 14.16 3.87
N ALA A 158 13.97 12.95 3.57
CA ALA A 158 14.87 12.69 2.45
C ALA A 158 14.17 12.78 1.07
N GLN A 159 12.83 12.85 1.02
CA GLN A 159 12.07 12.84 -0.24
C GLN A 159 11.96 14.24 -0.83
N GLU A 160 12.26 14.38 -2.12
CA GLU A 160 12.18 15.68 -2.82
C GLU A 160 10.75 16.10 -3.17
N LYS A 161 9.86 15.13 -3.39
CA LYS A 161 8.47 15.36 -3.81
C LYS A 161 7.54 14.42 -3.07
N ILE A 162 6.53 15.00 -2.44
CA ILE A 162 5.60 14.29 -1.56
C ILE A 162 4.17 14.65 -1.96
N ALA A 163 3.33 13.64 -2.06
CA ALA A 163 1.90 13.83 -2.24
C ALA A 163 1.13 12.88 -1.32
N VAL A 164 -0.15 13.13 -1.14
CA VAL A 164 -1.05 12.23 -0.44
C VAL A 164 -2.27 11.94 -1.30
N VAL A 165 -2.70 10.69 -1.28
CA VAL A 165 -3.93 10.18 -1.90
C VAL A 165 -4.76 9.44 -0.85
N PRO A 166 -6.08 9.33 -1.05
CA PRO A 166 -6.86 8.34 -0.31
C PRO A 166 -6.24 6.95 -0.46
N CYS A 167 -6.20 6.17 0.62
CA CYS A 167 -5.74 4.79 0.59
C CYS A 167 -6.67 3.92 -0.29
N SER A 168 -6.12 3.29 -1.34
CA SER A 168 -6.86 2.39 -2.23
C SER A 168 -7.60 1.30 -1.47
N CYS A 169 -6.88 0.63 -0.57
CA CYS A 169 -7.39 -0.49 0.22
C CYS A 169 -8.54 -0.04 1.14
N ARG A 170 -8.34 1.08 1.87
CA ARG A 170 -9.34 1.60 2.79
C ARG A 170 -10.55 2.19 2.07
N ASN A 171 -10.35 2.76 0.87
CA ASN A 171 -11.44 3.18 -0.01
C ASN A 171 -12.33 2.00 -0.39
N VAL A 172 -11.77 0.84 -0.72
CA VAL A 172 -12.57 -0.36 -1.02
C VAL A 172 -13.43 -0.74 0.20
N THR A 173 -12.82 -0.87 1.37
CA THR A 173 -13.53 -1.24 2.61
C THR A 173 -14.62 -0.24 2.98
N TYR A 174 -14.33 1.07 2.89
CA TYR A 174 -15.27 2.13 3.21
C TYR A 174 -16.43 2.19 2.20
N LEU A 175 -16.12 2.31 0.91
CA LEU A 175 -17.14 2.50 -0.13
C LEU A 175 -17.99 1.24 -0.35
N SER A 176 -17.47 0.05 -0.04
CA SER A 176 -18.26 -1.18 -0.08
C SER A 176 -19.21 -1.36 1.13
N GLY A 177 -19.06 -0.53 2.17
CA GLY A 177 -19.98 -0.43 3.31
C GLY A 177 -19.49 -1.08 4.61
N ASP A 178 -18.28 -1.64 4.66
CA ASP A 178 -17.75 -2.26 5.89
C ASP A 178 -17.16 -1.23 6.85
N GLY A 179 -16.54 -0.17 6.32
CA GLY A 179 -15.78 0.80 7.10
C GLY A 179 -14.45 0.27 7.64
N CYS A 180 -13.61 1.15 8.19
CA CYS A 180 -12.37 0.76 8.87
C CYS A 180 -12.55 0.96 10.37
N ARG A 181 -12.07 -0.01 11.17
CA ARG A 181 -12.19 0.01 12.63
C ARG A 181 -11.19 0.94 13.30
N HIS A 182 -10.12 1.29 12.59
CA HIS A 182 -8.98 2.01 13.15
C HIS A 182 -9.00 3.51 12.85
N THR A 183 -9.50 3.90 11.68
CA THR A 183 -9.46 5.30 11.22
C THR A 183 -10.56 5.58 10.19
N ASP A 184 -10.75 6.86 9.86
CA ASP A 184 -11.68 7.32 8.83
C ASP A 184 -10.91 7.97 7.67
N GLU A 185 -10.84 7.27 6.53
CA GLU A 185 -10.16 7.76 5.32
C GLU A 185 -10.84 9.00 4.73
N MET A 186 -12.11 9.25 5.05
CA MET A 186 -12.79 10.46 4.59
C MET A 186 -12.32 11.71 5.37
N SER A 187 -11.80 11.52 6.57
CA SER A 187 -11.31 12.58 7.44
C SER A 187 -9.81 12.86 7.25
N LEU A 188 -8.99 11.81 7.07
CA LEU A 188 -7.55 11.92 6.87
C LEU A 188 -7.08 10.90 5.84
N TRP A 189 -6.29 11.35 4.86
CA TRP A 189 -5.68 10.46 3.88
C TRP A 189 -4.34 9.93 4.37
N HIS A 190 -4.11 8.63 4.17
CA HIS A 190 -3.00 7.91 4.80
C HIS A 190 -1.99 7.32 3.81
N CYS A 191 -2.21 7.45 2.51
CA CYS A 191 -1.31 6.90 1.49
C CYS A 191 -0.38 8.00 0.96
N ILE A 192 0.84 8.03 1.49
CA ILE A 192 1.83 9.07 1.17
C ILE A 192 2.67 8.59 -0.01
N GLN A 193 2.67 9.36 -1.09
CA GLN A 193 3.38 9.07 -2.33
C GLN A 193 4.67 9.89 -2.40
N PHE A 194 5.72 9.32 -3.00
CA PHE A 194 7.04 9.94 -3.13
C PHE A 194 7.56 9.92 -4.56
N GLY A 195 8.41 10.89 -4.90
CA GLY A 195 9.15 10.93 -6.16
C GLY A 195 8.25 10.71 -7.37
N ARG A 196 8.49 9.62 -8.12
CA ARG A 196 7.68 9.26 -9.30
C ARG A 196 6.22 8.95 -8.95
N GLY A 197 5.94 8.38 -7.78
CA GLY A 197 4.57 8.14 -7.32
C GLY A 197 3.84 9.46 -7.06
N ALA A 198 4.50 10.40 -6.38
CA ALA A 198 3.96 11.73 -6.12
C ALA A 198 3.70 12.50 -7.42
N GLU A 199 4.66 12.50 -8.35
CA GLU A 199 4.53 13.13 -9.66
C GLU A 199 3.33 12.58 -10.44
N TYR A 200 3.14 11.25 -10.43
CA TYR A 200 2.02 10.60 -11.11
C TYR A 200 0.67 11.06 -10.55
N VAL A 201 0.50 11.05 -9.22
CA VAL A 201 -0.81 11.40 -8.62
C VAL A 201 -1.12 12.89 -8.71
N ILE A 202 -0.10 13.75 -8.70
CA ILE A 202 -0.26 15.21 -8.88
C ILE A 202 -0.67 15.51 -10.33
N THR A 203 0.09 15.02 -11.31
CA THR A 203 -0.18 15.30 -12.73
C THR A 203 -1.48 14.68 -13.22
N ARG A 204 -1.93 13.60 -12.59
CA ARG A 204 -3.23 12.97 -12.83
C ARG A 204 -4.38 13.66 -12.10
N GLY A 205 -4.10 14.50 -11.10
CA GLY A 205 -5.12 15.13 -10.26
C GLY A 205 -5.79 14.17 -9.27
N SER A 206 -5.23 12.98 -9.03
CA SER A 206 -5.81 11.99 -8.12
C SER A 206 -5.44 12.24 -6.65
N GLY A 207 -4.41 13.04 -6.39
CA GLY A 207 -3.91 13.39 -5.06
C GLY A 207 -3.54 14.85 -4.90
N LYS A 208 -2.99 15.18 -3.74
CA LYS A 208 -2.53 16.53 -3.39
C LYS A 208 -1.05 16.51 -3.06
N GLU A 209 -0.30 17.47 -3.60
CA GLU A 209 1.06 17.74 -3.12
C GLU A 209 1.01 18.24 -1.68
N ILE A 210 1.97 17.80 -0.85
CA ILE A 210 2.07 18.17 0.56
C ILE A 210 3.53 18.44 0.95
N THR A 211 3.70 19.18 2.02
CA THR A 211 5.00 19.45 2.64
C THR A 211 5.48 18.28 3.50
N VAL A 212 6.77 18.31 3.87
CA VAL A 212 7.35 17.36 4.83
C VAL A 212 6.62 17.41 6.18
N ASP A 213 6.32 18.61 6.68
CA ASP A 213 5.66 18.78 7.98
C ASP A 213 4.23 18.19 7.95
N GLU A 214 3.47 18.41 6.88
CA GLU A 214 2.14 17.80 6.70
C GLU A 214 2.22 16.26 6.60
N ALA A 215 3.25 15.72 5.94
CA ALA A 215 3.47 14.28 5.87
C ALA A 215 3.80 13.69 7.25
N VAL A 216 4.65 14.37 8.04
CA VAL A 216 4.96 13.96 9.42
C VAL A 216 3.71 14.05 10.31
N ASP A 217 2.87 15.07 10.15
CA ASP A 217 1.61 15.17 10.88
C ASP A 217 0.65 14.00 10.56
N ILE A 218 0.61 13.54 9.31
CA ILE A 218 -0.13 12.34 8.91
C ILE A 218 0.43 11.10 9.62
N ILE A 219 1.76 10.94 9.66
CA ILE A 219 2.42 9.83 10.37
C ILE A 219 2.03 9.83 11.85
N MET A 220 2.14 10.97 12.54
CA MET A 220 1.83 11.06 13.97
C MET A 220 0.37 10.71 14.27
N LYS A 221 -0.57 11.10 13.39
CA LYS A 221 -1.98 10.74 13.52
C LYS A 221 -2.20 9.25 13.23
N ALA A 222 -1.57 8.72 12.19
CA ALA A 222 -1.61 7.29 11.87
C ALA A 222 -1.12 6.41 13.04
N GLU A 223 -0.04 6.82 13.71
CA GLU A 223 0.48 6.12 14.90
C GLU A 223 -0.53 6.12 16.05
N LYS A 224 -1.20 7.25 16.28
CA LYS A 224 -2.24 7.38 17.31
C LYS A 224 -3.43 6.47 17.02
N ASP A 225 -3.82 6.36 15.75
CA ASP A 225 -4.87 5.46 15.26
C ASP A 225 -4.45 3.98 15.26
N GLY A 226 -3.17 3.69 15.54
CA GLY A 226 -2.66 2.31 15.64
C GLY A 226 -2.26 1.70 14.30
N LEU A 227 -2.09 2.52 13.27
CA LEU A 227 -1.70 2.06 11.94
C LEU A 227 -0.20 1.72 11.89
N VAL A 228 0.13 0.66 11.16
CA VAL A 228 1.51 0.20 10.96
C VAL A 228 2.11 0.89 9.74
N HIS A 229 3.25 1.56 9.91
CA HIS A 229 4.01 2.10 8.79
C HIS A 229 4.70 0.97 8.02
N THR A 230 4.56 1.02 6.71
CA THR A 230 5.25 0.11 5.81
C THR A 230 6.00 0.88 4.72
N TRP A 231 7.08 0.28 4.25
CA TRP A 231 7.97 0.83 3.24
C TRP A 231 8.42 -0.27 2.28
N PRO A 232 8.80 0.05 1.03
CA PRO A 232 9.50 -0.90 0.18
C PRO A 232 10.69 -1.51 0.92
N ASN A 233 10.92 -2.81 0.76
CA ASN A 233 11.95 -3.53 1.50
C ASN A 233 13.36 -3.23 0.96
N THR A 234 13.88 -2.06 1.33
CA THR A 234 15.20 -1.55 0.95
C THR A 234 15.70 -0.55 2.00
N GLY A 235 17.01 -0.42 2.11
CA GLY A 235 17.74 0.54 2.94
C GLY A 235 18.01 1.83 2.17
N LYS A 236 17.73 1.88 0.87
CA LYS A 236 17.68 3.14 0.15
C LYS A 236 16.41 3.87 0.52
N ILE A 237 16.52 4.84 1.43
CA ILE A 237 15.40 5.72 1.78
C ILE A 237 14.95 6.55 0.57
N VAL A 238 15.85 6.87 -0.36
CA VAL A 238 15.53 7.48 -1.67
C VAL A 238 15.97 6.54 -2.80
N ASP A 239 15.02 6.05 -3.59
CA ASP A 239 15.27 5.22 -4.78
C ASP A 239 14.08 5.35 -5.73
N LYS A 240 14.28 5.08 -7.03
CA LYS A 240 13.19 5.05 -8.02
C LYS A 240 12.07 4.05 -7.70
N ARG A 241 12.33 3.08 -6.82
CA ARG A 241 11.37 2.08 -6.31
C ARG A 241 10.64 2.54 -5.05
N VAL A 242 11.15 3.57 -4.38
CA VAL A 242 10.49 4.20 -3.23
C VAL A 242 9.47 5.20 -3.77
N THR A 243 8.24 4.74 -3.95
CA THR A 243 7.17 5.56 -4.51
C THR A 243 6.02 5.80 -3.54
N VAL A 244 5.93 5.05 -2.45
CA VAL A 244 4.82 5.15 -1.50
C VAL A 244 5.23 4.64 -0.11
N ASN A 245 4.71 5.30 0.92
CA ASN A 245 4.58 4.78 2.28
C ASN A 245 3.10 4.48 2.53
N CYS A 246 2.83 3.25 2.97
CA CYS A 246 1.48 2.84 3.36
C CYS A 246 1.37 2.77 4.89
N ASN A 247 0.25 3.26 5.41
CA ASN A 247 -0.09 3.28 6.83
C ASN A 247 -1.28 2.34 7.05
N CYS A 248 -0.96 1.09 7.36
CA CYS A 248 -1.83 -0.06 7.16
C CYS A 248 -2.53 -0.53 8.43
N CYS A 249 -3.72 -1.08 8.25
CA CYS A 249 -4.51 -1.83 9.22
C CYS A 249 -4.73 -3.27 8.76
N GLU A 250 -4.95 -4.19 9.69
CA GLU A 250 -5.21 -5.60 9.39
C GLU A 250 -6.60 -5.88 8.81
N ASP A 251 -7.55 -4.95 8.98
CA ASP A 251 -8.92 -5.07 8.47
C ASP A 251 -9.06 -4.67 6.99
N CYS A 252 -8.10 -3.91 6.48
CA CYS A 252 -8.22 -3.18 5.21
C CYS A 252 -7.12 -3.54 4.20
N CYS A 253 -5.89 -3.75 4.65
CA CYS A 253 -4.72 -3.75 3.78
C CYS A 253 -4.56 -5.05 3.00
N GLU A 254 -4.27 -4.91 1.70
CA GLU A 254 -4.04 -6.02 0.78
C GLU A 254 -3.04 -7.08 1.28
N PHE A 255 -1.98 -6.71 2.01
CA PHE A 255 -1.02 -7.69 2.54
C PHE A 255 -1.64 -8.56 3.63
N PHE A 256 -2.38 -7.96 4.56
CA PHE A 256 -3.04 -8.68 5.65
C PHE A 256 -4.20 -9.53 5.11
N LEU A 257 -4.99 -8.99 4.18
CA LEU A 257 -6.05 -9.74 3.51
C LEU A 257 -5.46 -10.90 2.69
N SER A 258 -4.38 -10.67 1.93
CA SER A 258 -3.70 -11.72 1.18
C SER A 258 -3.15 -12.82 2.08
N ALA A 259 -2.52 -12.47 3.21
CA ALA A 259 -2.05 -13.47 4.19
C ALA A 259 -3.23 -14.30 4.74
N LYS A 260 -4.31 -13.62 5.17
CA LYS A 260 -5.51 -14.24 5.75
C LYS A 260 -6.22 -15.16 4.77
N TYR A 261 -6.58 -14.68 3.58
CA TYR A 261 -7.30 -15.46 2.58
C TYR A 261 -6.40 -16.53 1.93
N GLY A 262 -5.10 -16.26 1.82
CA GLY A 262 -4.10 -17.22 1.35
C GLY A 262 -3.79 -18.31 2.38
N LYS A 263 -4.19 -18.11 3.65
CA LYS A 263 -3.85 -18.96 4.80
C LYS A 263 -2.34 -19.17 4.95
N VAL A 264 -1.59 -18.11 4.74
CA VAL A 264 -0.13 -18.10 4.87
C VAL A 264 0.28 -17.18 6.02
N PRO A 265 1.39 -17.48 6.71
CA PRO A 265 1.88 -16.60 7.76
C PRO A 265 2.29 -15.23 7.17
N VAL A 266 1.91 -14.13 7.82
CA VAL A 266 2.14 -12.76 7.30
C VAL A 266 3.64 -12.45 7.18
N GLU A 267 4.49 -13.09 7.98
CA GLU A 267 5.95 -12.97 7.91
C GLU A 267 6.57 -13.54 6.64
N THR A 268 5.80 -14.32 5.86
CA THR A 268 6.20 -14.75 4.51
C THR A 268 6.01 -13.65 3.46
N ILE A 269 5.20 -12.64 3.75
CA ILE A 269 4.83 -11.56 2.82
C ILE A 269 5.47 -10.22 3.22
N LEU A 270 5.50 -9.93 4.52
CA LEU A 270 5.96 -8.67 5.08
C LEU A 270 7.22 -8.88 5.92
N GLU A 271 8.25 -8.06 5.72
CA GLU A 271 9.47 -8.14 6.51
C GLU A 271 9.34 -7.42 7.85
N LYS A 272 9.95 -8.00 8.90
CA LYS A 272 9.97 -7.41 10.24
C LYS A 272 10.95 -6.23 10.29
N SER A 273 10.72 -5.28 11.19
CA SER A 273 11.70 -4.22 11.47
C SER A 273 12.93 -4.78 12.20
N ARG A 274 13.88 -3.93 12.58
CA ARG A 274 15.03 -4.38 13.40
C ARG A 274 14.70 -4.58 14.89
N TYR A 275 13.46 -4.28 15.29
CA TYR A 275 13.08 -4.16 16.69
C TYR A 275 12.15 -5.29 17.16
N LEU A 276 12.08 -5.46 18.47
CA LEU A 276 11.06 -6.25 19.17
C LEU A 276 10.51 -5.45 20.34
N ALA A 277 9.23 -5.66 20.65
CA ALA A 277 8.62 -5.11 21.85
C ALA A 277 8.98 -5.94 23.08
N TYR A 278 9.13 -5.29 24.24
CA TYR A 278 9.29 -5.94 25.54
C TYR A 278 8.56 -5.14 26.61
N VAL A 279 8.13 -5.81 27.69
CA VAL A 279 7.31 -5.23 28.75
C VAL A 279 8.11 -5.10 30.05
N ASP A 280 7.99 -3.95 30.71
CA ASP A 280 8.39 -3.73 32.08
C ASP A 280 7.25 -4.17 33.01
N GLU A 281 7.42 -5.36 33.59
CA GLU A 281 6.40 -6.00 34.43
C GLU A 281 6.05 -5.18 35.68
N ASN A 282 6.96 -4.33 36.19
CA ASN A 282 6.71 -3.54 37.40
C ASN A 282 5.81 -2.32 37.13
N THR A 283 5.71 -1.92 35.87
CA THR A 283 4.93 -0.75 35.43
C THR A 283 3.66 -1.16 34.71
N CYS A 284 3.61 -2.38 34.17
CA CYS A 284 2.45 -2.91 33.48
C CYS A 284 1.27 -3.10 34.44
N ILE A 285 0.12 -2.54 34.09
CA ILE A 285 -1.13 -2.69 34.84
C ILE A 285 -2.13 -3.65 34.17
N ALA A 286 -1.68 -4.41 33.17
CA ALA A 286 -2.50 -5.37 32.42
C ALA A 286 -3.80 -4.78 31.80
N CYS A 287 -3.78 -3.53 31.31
CA CYS A 287 -4.98 -2.85 30.81
C CYS A 287 -5.51 -3.34 29.44
N GLY A 288 -4.76 -4.17 28.69
CA GLY A 288 -5.22 -4.74 27.42
C GLY A 288 -5.02 -3.89 26.16
N VAL A 289 -4.78 -2.58 26.27
CA VAL A 289 -4.64 -1.68 25.10
C VAL A 289 -3.56 -2.16 24.11
N CYS A 290 -2.44 -2.69 24.61
CA CYS A 290 -1.37 -3.19 23.74
C CYS A 290 -1.74 -4.48 23.00
N GLU A 291 -2.58 -5.36 23.58
CA GLU A 291 -3.11 -6.54 22.90
C GLU A 291 -4.08 -6.13 21.79
N GLU A 292 -5.02 -5.23 22.09
CA GLU A 292 -6.01 -4.74 21.11
C GLU A 292 -5.36 -4.05 19.91
N ARG A 293 -4.28 -3.29 20.14
CA ARG A 293 -3.56 -2.55 19.09
C ARG A 293 -2.61 -3.41 18.27
N CYS A 294 -2.42 -4.69 18.59
CA CYS A 294 -1.43 -5.52 17.89
C CYS A 294 -2.03 -6.22 16.66
N PRO A 295 -1.78 -5.74 15.41
CA PRO A 295 -2.34 -6.38 14.21
C PRO A 295 -1.70 -7.74 13.88
N PHE A 296 -0.66 -8.13 14.63
CA PHE A 296 0.08 -9.38 14.46
C PHE A 296 -0.26 -10.41 15.54
N GLU A 297 -1.18 -10.10 16.45
CA GLU A 297 -1.59 -10.97 17.56
C GLU A 297 -0.38 -11.47 18.39
N ALA A 298 0.64 -10.61 18.53
CA ALA A 298 1.90 -10.92 19.19
C ALA A 298 1.90 -10.62 20.69
N ILE A 299 0.78 -10.17 21.25
CA ILE A 299 0.67 -9.75 22.66
C ILE A 299 -0.52 -10.46 23.30
N LYS A 300 -0.32 -10.97 24.51
CA LYS A 300 -1.38 -11.54 25.36
C LYS A 300 -1.33 -10.95 26.76
N ILE A 301 -2.50 -10.65 27.31
CA ILE A 301 -2.62 -10.22 28.71
C ILE A 301 -2.79 -11.44 29.63
N GLU A 302 -1.87 -11.58 30.58
CA GLU A 302 -1.98 -12.46 31.74
C GLU A 302 -1.99 -11.58 33.00
N ASP A 303 -1.13 -11.87 33.99
CA ASP A 303 -0.86 -10.96 35.11
C ASP A 303 -0.21 -9.64 34.65
N VAL A 304 0.55 -9.71 33.55
CA VAL A 304 1.11 -8.58 32.80
C VAL A 304 1.02 -8.89 31.31
N ALA A 305 1.25 -7.89 30.45
CA ALA A 305 1.35 -8.11 29.02
C ALA A 305 2.59 -8.96 28.69
N LYS A 306 2.43 -9.98 27.85
CA LYS A 306 3.54 -10.80 27.33
C LYS A 306 3.62 -10.72 25.82
N VAL A 307 4.85 -10.61 25.30
CA VAL A 307 5.14 -10.49 23.87
C VAL A 307 5.66 -11.82 23.33
N ASP A 308 5.01 -12.33 22.29
CA ASP A 308 5.52 -13.40 21.44
C ASP A 308 6.55 -12.79 20.46
N GLU A 309 7.83 -13.04 20.72
CA GLU A 309 8.93 -12.52 19.91
C GLU A 309 8.91 -13.06 18.47
N GLU A 310 8.35 -14.25 18.24
CA GLU A 310 8.22 -14.85 16.91
C GLU A 310 7.11 -14.19 16.10
N LYS A 311 6.05 -13.69 16.73
CA LYS A 311 5.00 -12.95 16.04
C LYS A 311 5.22 -11.45 15.99
N CYS A 312 6.10 -10.90 16.82
CA CYS A 312 6.32 -9.46 16.87
C CYS A 312 7.09 -8.95 15.63
N PHE A 313 6.52 -7.95 14.96
CA PHE A 313 7.12 -7.27 13.79
C PHE A 313 7.91 -6.01 14.15
N GLY A 314 7.89 -5.60 15.43
CA GLY A 314 8.58 -4.40 15.89
C GLY A 314 8.01 -3.10 15.31
N CYS A 315 6.69 -3.03 15.09
CA CYS A 315 6.02 -1.84 14.54
C CYS A 315 5.83 -0.71 15.56
N GLY A 316 5.82 -0.99 16.86
CA GLY A 316 5.76 0.04 17.91
C GLY A 316 4.39 0.67 18.18
N VAL A 317 3.32 0.30 17.45
CA VAL A 317 1.96 0.87 17.69
C VAL A 317 1.42 0.56 19.10
N CYS A 318 1.86 -0.54 19.71
CA CYS A 318 1.56 -0.87 21.10
C CYS A 318 2.31 0.01 22.11
N VAL A 319 3.52 0.46 21.76
CA VAL A 319 4.31 1.42 22.56
C VAL A 319 3.66 2.79 22.54
N VAL A 320 3.24 3.26 21.35
CA VAL A 320 2.55 4.55 21.22
C VAL A 320 1.24 4.59 22.02
N GLY A 321 0.52 3.47 22.10
CA GLY A 321 -0.75 3.38 22.83
C GLY A 321 -0.63 3.15 24.34
N CYS A 322 0.57 2.89 24.88
CA CYS A 322 0.73 2.55 26.29
C CYS A 322 0.92 3.80 27.17
N GLU A 323 -0.15 4.28 27.79
CA GLU A 323 -0.11 5.45 28.68
C GLU A 323 0.78 5.25 29.92
N GLN A 324 1.04 4.00 30.31
CA GLN A 324 1.93 3.68 31.43
C GLN A 324 3.42 3.62 31.02
N GLU A 325 3.72 3.72 29.72
CA GLU A 325 5.08 3.55 29.18
C GLU A 325 5.73 2.19 29.56
N ALA A 326 4.89 1.19 29.84
CA ALA A 326 5.31 -0.12 30.32
C ALA A 326 5.81 -1.05 29.20
N ILE A 327 5.57 -0.73 27.93
CA ILE A 327 6.06 -1.51 26.78
C ILE A 327 6.98 -0.64 25.93
N LYS A 328 8.13 -1.20 25.53
CA LYS A 328 9.22 -0.48 24.86
C LYS A 328 9.76 -1.31 23.70
N LEU A 329 10.52 -0.69 22.80
CA LEU A 329 11.23 -1.38 21.72
C LEU A 329 12.71 -1.58 22.06
N LYS A 330 13.25 -2.74 21.71
CA LYS A 330 14.69 -3.06 21.74
C LYS A 330 15.14 -3.50 20.35
N ALA A 331 16.32 -3.06 19.90
CA ALA A 331 16.91 -3.56 18.66
C ALA A 331 17.39 -5.00 18.88
N VAL A 332 17.04 -5.91 17.98
CA VAL A 332 17.46 -7.33 18.06
C VAL A 332 18.06 -7.86 16.77
N ARG A 333 18.05 -7.05 15.70
CA ARG A 333 18.63 -7.39 14.40
C ARG A 333 19.74 -6.40 14.06
N PRO A 334 20.81 -6.86 13.39
CA PRO A 334 21.91 -5.96 13.01
C PRO A 334 21.47 -5.03 11.87
N PRO A 335 22.22 -3.95 11.57
CA PRO A 335 21.90 -3.02 10.48
C PRO A 335 21.68 -3.69 9.11
N GLU A 336 22.42 -4.77 8.83
CA GLU A 336 22.41 -5.53 7.57
C GLU A 336 21.11 -6.32 7.34
N HIS A 337 20.21 -6.36 8.33
CA HIS A 337 18.86 -6.93 8.16
C HIS A 337 18.05 -6.18 7.10
N ILE A 338 18.29 -4.88 6.94
CA ILE A 338 17.63 -4.08 5.91
C ILE A 338 18.38 -4.30 4.58
N PRO A 339 17.72 -4.84 3.53
CA PRO A 339 18.39 -5.05 2.25
C PRO A 339 18.91 -3.73 1.66
N PRO A 340 20.04 -3.71 0.95
CA PRO A 340 20.63 -2.47 0.43
C PRO A 340 19.83 -1.77 -0.70
#